data_AF-A0A4R5DNM1-F1
#
_entry.id   AF-A0A4R5DNM1-F1
#
_cell.length_a   1.000
_cell.length_b   1.000
_cell.length_c   1.000
_cell.angle_alpha   90.00
_cell.angle_beta   90.00
_cell.angle_gamma   90.00
#
_symmetry.space_group_name_H-M   'P 1'
#
loop_
_entity.id
_entity.type
_entity.pdbx_description
1 polymer ?
#
loop_
_entity_poly.entity_id
_entity_poly.type
_entity_poly.pdbx_seq_one_letter_code
_entity_poly.pdbx_strand_id
1 'polypeptide(L)'
;MADRRKPRRVMRHVRRIPGYRYARRTVVPRIRDSVTARAVVHRLFAVDSKQHTPLDVTPGSLLAGVGAERLPVVVVMMVGLPTDRVREVVDQLAELQVLTAGFRPVVVMDTPALAAARGYGYPAELLIAEDSWTDPAQPWDEYVRVTLGAIFTTYRSTASLIVGPDGLGRTERQLLAGLSPHR
;
A
#
# COMPACT_ATOMS: atom_id res chain seq x y z
N MET A 1 -36.20 -10.46 -5.97
CA MET A 1 -35.85 -10.16 -7.38
C MET A 1 -35.90 -8.65 -7.59
N ALA A 2 -34.92 -8.11 -8.34
CA ALA A 2 -34.74 -6.73 -8.81
C ALA A 2 -34.49 -5.65 -7.72
N ASP A 3 -33.65 -4.62 -7.91
CA ASP A 3 -33.25 -3.96 -9.15
C ASP A 3 -31.79 -3.42 -9.08
N ARG A 4 -30.95 -3.94 -9.98
CA ARG A 4 -29.62 -3.38 -10.33
C ARG A 4 -29.86 -2.19 -11.25
N ARG A 5 -29.80 -0.95 -10.76
CA ARG A 5 -29.48 0.25 -11.58
C ARG A 5 -29.43 1.53 -10.73
N LYS A 6 -28.25 2.15 -10.61
CA LYS A 6 -27.97 3.58 -10.88
C LYS A 6 -26.60 4.04 -10.33
N PRO A 7 -25.55 4.02 -11.18
CA PRO A 7 -24.53 5.07 -11.13
C PRO A 7 -24.49 5.93 -12.42
N ARG A 8 -25.25 5.56 -13.46
CA ARG A 8 -25.15 6.18 -14.79
C ARG A 8 -25.93 7.49 -14.98
N ARG A 9 -26.78 7.91 -14.03
CA ARG A 9 -27.64 9.10 -14.21
C ARG A 9 -26.94 10.43 -13.88
N VAL A 10 -25.99 10.45 -12.93
CA VAL A 10 -25.29 11.69 -12.53
C VAL A 10 -24.27 12.13 -13.59
N MET A 11 -23.59 11.18 -14.23
CA MET A 11 -22.55 11.45 -15.24
C MET A 11 -23.07 12.12 -16.52
N ARG A 12 -24.36 12.00 -16.84
CA ARG A 12 -24.97 12.64 -18.02
C ARG A 12 -25.23 14.14 -17.84
N HIS A 13 -25.44 14.61 -16.60
CA HIS A 13 -25.69 16.04 -16.36
C HIS A 13 -24.40 16.87 -16.33
N VAL A 14 -23.30 16.30 -15.83
CA VAL A 14 -21.99 16.99 -15.79
C VAL A 14 -21.45 17.28 -17.19
N ARG A 15 -21.77 16.43 -18.18
CA ARG A 15 -21.37 16.64 -19.59
C ARG A 15 -22.08 17.81 -20.29
N ARG A 16 -23.11 18.41 -19.69
CA ARG A 16 -23.86 19.55 -20.26
C ARG A 16 -23.42 20.91 -19.72
N ILE A 17 -22.42 20.96 -18.83
CA ILE A 17 -21.88 22.21 -18.31
C ILE A 17 -21.01 22.88 -19.39
N PRO A 18 -21.34 24.10 -19.86
CA PRO A 18 -20.49 24.86 -20.77
C PRO A 18 -19.11 25.04 -20.14
N GLY A 19 -18.03 24.68 -20.87
CA GLY A 19 -16.65 24.77 -20.36
C GLY A 19 -16.09 23.50 -19.70
N TYR A 20 -16.88 22.42 -19.55
CA TYR A 20 -16.40 21.14 -18.97
C TYR A 20 -15.16 20.55 -19.69
N ARG A 21 -15.07 20.72 -21.01
CA ARG A 21 -13.91 20.24 -21.78
C ARG A 21 -12.63 21.03 -21.48
N TYR A 22 -12.75 22.32 -21.14
CA TYR A 22 -11.61 23.17 -20.80
C TYR A 22 -11.19 22.94 -19.35
N ALA A 23 -12.16 22.86 -18.43
CA ALA A 23 -11.92 22.50 -17.03
C ALA A 23 -11.26 21.12 -16.89
N ARG A 24 -11.68 20.10 -17.66
CA ARG A 24 -11.06 18.78 -17.64
C ARG A 24 -9.58 18.78 -18.06
N ARG A 25 -9.18 19.64 -19.01
CA ARG A 25 -7.77 19.71 -19.47
C ARG A 25 -6.88 20.47 -18.49
N THR A 26 -7.41 21.49 -17.82
CA THR A 26 -6.59 22.39 -16.98
C THR A 26 -6.59 21.99 -15.49
N VAL A 27 -7.67 21.37 -15.01
CA VAL A 27 -7.87 21.08 -13.58
C VAL A 27 -7.40 19.67 -13.22
N VAL A 28 -7.55 18.68 -14.12
CA VAL A 28 -7.13 17.29 -13.86
C VAL A 28 -5.62 17.15 -13.60
N PRO A 29 -4.72 17.82 -14.34
CA PRO A 29 -3.28 17.78 -14.03
C PRO A 29 -2.97 18.43 -12.67
N ARG A 30 -3.59 19.57 -12.36
CA ARG A 30 -3.34 20.29 -11.09
C ARG A 30 -3.86 19.57 -9.85
N ILE A 31 -4.95 18.81 -9.98
CA ILE A 31 -5.43 17.92 -8.91
C ILE A 31 -4.51 16.70 -8.74
N ARG A 32 -3.86 16.24 -9.82
CA ARG A 32 -2.84 15.18 -9.72
C ARG A 32 -1.63 15.64 -8.92
N ASP A 33 -1.23 16.91 -9.03
CA ASP A 33 0.00 17.42 -8.41
C ASP A 33 -0.20 17.99 -6.98
N SER A 34 -1.42 17.97 -6.43
CA SER A 34 -1.73 18.52 -5.10
C SER A 34 -2.28 17.47 -4.14
N VAL A 35 -1.53 17.21 -3.06
CA VAL A 35 -1.88 16.25 -1.98
C VAL A 35 -3.17 16.65 -1.26
N THR A 36 -3.37 17.95 -1.01
CA THR A 36 -4.56 18.49 -0.35
C THR A 36 -5.82 18.40 -1.22
N ALA A 37 -5.72 18.69 -2.52
CA ALA A 37 -6.85 18.56 -3.44
C ALA A 37 -7.30 17.09 -3.58
N ARG A 38 -6.34 16.15 -3.58
CA ARG A 38 -6.61 14.71 -3.60
C ARG A 38 -7.35 14.27 -2.33
N ALA A 39 -6.91 14.72 -1.15
CA ALA A 39 -7.53 14.38 0.13
C ALA A 39 -9.00 14.83 0.22
N VAL A 40 -9.32 16.03 -0.28
CA VAL A 40 -10.70 16.57 -0.25
C VAL A 40 -11.62 15.81 -1.22
N VAL A 41 -11.14 15.48 -2.42
CA VAL A 41 -11.89 14.63 -3.37
C VAL A 41 -12.13 13.25 -2.76
N HIS A 42 -11.10 12.63 -2.18
CA HIS A 42 -11.25 11.34 -1.52
C HIS A 42 -12.29 11.38 -0.39
N ARG A 43 -12.28 12.44 0.45
CA ARG A 43 -13.24 12.57 1.57
C ARG A 43 -14.68 12.76 1.11
N LEU A 44 -14.92 13.41 -0.03
CA LEU A 44 -16.27 13.61 -0.59
C LEU A 44 -16.83 12.37 -1.31
N PHE A 45 -15.96 11.47 -1.79
CA PHE A 45 -16.37 10.22 -2.46
C PHE A 45 -16.31 8.97 -1.54
N ALA A 46 -15.72 9.06 -0.34
CA ALA A 46 -15.53 7.94 0.59
C ALA A 46 -16.71 7.68 1.55
N VAL A 47 -17.97 7.80 1.07
CA VAL A 47 -19.17 7.44 1.87
C VAL A 47 -19.66 6.03 1.51
N ASP A 48 -18.74 5.09 1.30
CA ASP A 48 -19.09 3.67 1.17
C ASP A 48 -18.02 2.80 1.85
N SER A 49 -18.34 2.35 3.06
CA SER A 49 -17.50 1.52 3.95
C SER A 49 -17.04 0.17 3.37
N LYS A 50 -17.44 -0.17 2.14
CA LYS A 50 -17.10 -1.41 1.43
C LYS A 50 -16.07 -1.22 0.31
N GLN A 51 -15.67 0.01 0.00
CA GLN A 51 -14.61 0.27 -0.98
C GLN A 51 -13.31 0.61 -0.25
N HIS A 52 -12.31 -0.26 -0.37
CA HIS A 52 -10.93 0.03 0.04
C HIS A 52 -10.47 1.28 -0.71
N THR A 53 -10.49 2.41 -0.02
CA THR A 53 -10.02 3.68 -0.58
C THR A 53 -8.51 3.56 -0.70
N PRO A 54 -7.93 3.71 -1.91
CA PRO A 54 -6.49 3.57 -2.07
C PRO A 54 -5.75 4.58 -1.19
N LEU A 55 -4.83 4.08 -0.36
CA LEU A 55 -3.98 4.89 0.50
C LEU A 55 -2.71 5.28 -0.26
N ASP A 56 -2.30 6.53 -0.15
CA ASP A 56 -0.99 6.95 -0.64
C ASP A 56 0.07 6.48 0.36
N VAL A 57 1.00 5.64 -0.07
CA VAL A 57 2.08 5.13 0.77
C VAL A 57 3.20 6.15 0.78
N THR A 58 3.56 6.64 1.97
CA THR A 58 4.78 7.44 2.10
C THR A 58 6.01 6.51 2.06
N PRO A 59 7.15 6.97 1.55
CA PRO A 59 8.38 6.17 1.58
C PRO A 59 8.96 5.98 2.99
N GLY A 60 8.31 6.47 4.05
CA GLY A 60 8.87 6.54 5.40
C GLY A 60 9.65 7.83 5.64
N SER A 61 10.41 7.87 6.74
CA SER A 61 11.16 9.04 7.18
C SER A 61 12.56 9.17 6.58
N LEU A 62 13.04 8.14 5.88
CA LEU A 62 14.42 8.07 5.37
C LEU A 62 14.60 8.69 3.99
N LEU A 63 13.55 8.73 3.17
CA LEU A 63 13.59 9.35 1.85
C LEU A 63 12.79 10.66 1.85
N ALA A 64 13.41 11.70 1.32
CA ALA A 64 12.77 13.00 1.09
C ALA A 64 13.03 13.47 -0.35
N GLY A 65 12.18 14.38 -0.84
CA GLY A 65 12.32 14.99 -2.16
C GLY A 65 11.20 14.63 -3.14
N VAL A 66 11.18 15.35 -4.26
CA VAL A 66 10.18 15.19 -5.31
C VAL A 66 10.43 13.89 -6.08
N GLY A 67 9.39 13.07 -6.26
CA GLY A 67 9.46 11.82 -7.00
C GLY A 67 9.45 10.58 -6.12
N ALA A 68 9.67 10.71 -4.80
CA ALA A 68 9.59 9.59 -3.87
C ALA A 68 8.17 8.96 -3.81
N GLU A 69 7.14 9.75 -4.13
CA GLU A 69 5.75 9.30 -4.26
C GLU A 69 5.51 8.39 -5.49
N ARG A 70 6.45 8.36 -6.44
CA ARG A 70 6.38 7.56 -7.67
C ARG A 70 7.08 6.22 -7.54
N LEU A 71 7.84 6.02 -6.46
CA LEU A 71 8.55 4.77 -6.23
C LEU A 71 7.56 3.59 -6.13
N PRO A 72 7.92 2.40 -6.63
CA PRO A 72 7.09 1.21 -6.50
C PRO A 72 6.79 0.92 -5.02
N VAL A 73 5.54 0.55 -4.74
CA VAL A 73 5.14 0.07 -3.41
C VAL A 73 5.41 -1.43 -3.36
N VAL A 74 6.15 -1.88 -2.35
CA VAL A 74 6.51 -3.28 -2.16
C VAL A 74 5.92 -3.78 -0.87
N VAL A 75 5.05 -4.78 -0.94
CA VAL A 75 4.53 -5.47 0.24
C VAL A 75 5.55 -6.51 0.68
N VAL A 76 6.11 -6.35 1.87
CA VAL A 76 7.11 -7.25 2.46
C VAL A 76 6.42 -8.11 3.51
N MET A 77 6.33 -9.41 3.24
CA MET A 77 5.65 -10.39 4.08
C MET A 77 6.67 -11.12 4.98
N MET A 78 6.47 -11.01 6.30
CA MET A 78 7.30 -11.61 7.35
C MET A 78 6.43 -12.46 8.28
N VAL A 79 5.68 -13.39 7.70
CA VAL A 79 4.81 -14.33 8.42
C VAL A 79 5.67 -15.48 8.96
N GLY A 80 5.48 -15.85 10.23
CA GLY A 80 6.26 -16.87 10.92
C GLY A 80 7.68 -16.43 11.31
N LEU A 81 8.01 -15.14 11.18
CA LEU A 81 9.33 -14.62 11.52
C LEU A 81 9.35 -14.14 12.99
N PRO A 82 10.33 -14.56 13.81
CA PRO A 82 10.36 -14.18 15.21
C PRO A 82 10.63 -12.68 15.40
N THR A 83 10.21 -12.14 16.54
CA THR A 83 10.18 -10.68 16.81
C THR A 83 11.53 -9.99 16.63
N ASP A 84 12.59 -10.63 17.09
CA ASP A 84 13.99 -10.18 16.97
C ASP A 84 14.41 -10.06 15.50
N ARG A 85 14.06 -11.06 14.68
CA ARG A 85 14.34 -11.08 13.25
C ARG A 85 13.51 -10.07 12.46
N VAL A 86 12.27 -9.80 12.87
CA VAL A 86 11.46 -8.74 12.24
C VAL A 86 12.18 -7.39 12.30
N ARG A 87 12.77 -7.04 13.45
CA ARG A 87 13.53 -5.79 13.58
C ARG A 87 14.73 -5.78 12.63
N GLU A 88 15.54 -6.83 12.65
CA GLU A 88 16.73 -6.92 11.78
C GLU A 88 16.38 -6.79 10.29
N VAL A 89 15.28 -7.40 9.85
CA VAL A 89 14.82 -7.31 8.45
C VAL A 89 14.36 -5.89 8.13
N VAL A 90 13.60 -5.25 9.02
CA VAL A 90 13.16 -3.86 8.82
C VAL A 90 14.36 -2.90 8.74
N ASP A 91 15.37 -3.08 9.59
CA ASP A 91 16.60 -2.28 9.56
C ASP A 91 17.34 -2.47 8.22
N GLN A 92 17.39 -3.70 7.69
CA GLN A 92 17.96 -4.00 6.38
C GLN A 92 17.15 -3.38 5.22
N LEU A 93 15.81 -3.36 5.32
CA LEU A 93 14.96 -2.68 4.33
C LEU A 93 15.23 -1.17 4.33
N ALA A 94 15.39 -0.58 5.52
CA ALA A 94 15.75 0.82 5.68
C ALA A 94 17.11 1.14 5.05
N GLU A 95 18.13 0.32 5.33
CA GLU A 95 19.45 0.46 4.72
C GLU A 95 19.37 0.38 3.19
N LEU A 96 18.71 -0.64 2.65
CA LEU A 96 18.51 -0.79 1.21
C LEU A 96 17.77 0.41 0.61
N GLN A 97 16.74 0.90 1.27
CA GLN A 97 15.98 2.06 0.81
C GLN A 97 16.86 3.31 0.72
N VAL A 98 17.73 3.55 1.71
CA VAL A 98 18.70 4.66 1.68
C VAL A 98 19.70 4.50 0.54
N LEU A 99 20.21 3.29 0.32
CA LEU A 99 21.21 3.01 -0.72
C LEU A 99 20.65 3.11 -2.14
N THR A 100 19.39 2.72 -2.33
CA THR A 100 18.78 2.53 -3.65
C THR A 100 17.79 3.63 -4.03
N ALA A 101 17.17 4.25 -3.02
CA ALA A 101 15.98 5.10 -3.17
C ALA A 101 14.92 4.47 -4.09
N GLY A 102 14.81 3.13 -4.07
CA GLY A 102 14.13 2.38 -5.13
C GLY A 102 12.68 2.01 -4.87
N PHE A 103 12.20 2.06 -3.62
CA PHE A 103 10.89 1.50 -3.27
C PHE A 103 10.28 2.10 -2.00
N ARG A 104 8.99 1.84 -1.79
CA ARG A 104 8.21 2.18 -0.60
C ARG A 104 7.72 0.89 0.06
N PRO A 105 8.23 0.50 1.24
CA PRO A 105 7.82 -0.73 1.87
C PRO A 105 6.45 -0.60 2.55
N VAL A 106 5.65 -1.66 2.46
CA VAL A 106 4.50 -1.92 3.33
C VAL A 106 4.79 -3.24 4.03
N VAL A 107 4.88 -3.22 5.35
CA VAL A 107 5.32 -4.36 6.13
C VAL A 107 4.10 -5.17 6.61
N VAL A 108 4.10 -6.47 6.37
CA VAL A 108 3.05 -7.39 6.84
C VAL A 108 3.72 -8.45 7.73
N MET A 109 3.21 -8.63 8.94
CA MET A 109 3.74 -9.55 9.94
C MET A 109 2.59 -10.22 10.69
N ASP A 110 2.82 -11.37 11.30
CA ASP A 110 1.89 -12.06 12.22
C ASP A 110 2.34 -11.98 13.69
N THR A 111 3.54 -11.44 13.90
CA THR A 111 4.13 -11.17 15.22
C THR A 111 3.92 -9.70 15.60
N PRO A 112 3.59 -9.35 16.86
CA PRO A 112 3.24 -7.98 17.27
C PRO A 112 4.45 -7.01 17.37
N ALA A 113 5.29 -6.96 16.34
CA ALA A 113 6.51 -6.17 16.24
C ALA A 113 6.35 -4.84 15.47
N LEU A 114 5.12 -4.29 15.44
CA LEU A 114 4.75 -3.10 14.66
C LEU A 114 5.66 -1.88 14.89
N ALA A 115 6.24 -1.76 16.08
CA ALA A 115 7.15 -0.69 16.42
C ALA A 115 8.40 -0.65 15.53
N ALA A 116 8.88 -1.79 15.04
CA ALA A 116 10.04 -1.86 14.15
C ALA A 116 9.79 -1.08 12.85
N ALA A 117 8.69 -1.38 12.16
CA ALA A 117 8.31 -0.70 10.93
C ALA A 117 7.93 0.78 11.16
N ARG A 118 7.17 1.05 12.23
CA ARG A 118 6.74 2.42 12.57
C ARG A 118 7.91 3.33 12.94
N GLY A 119 9.01 2.79 13.46
CA GLY A 119 10.24 3.55 13.72
C GLY A 119 10.80 4.26 12.50
N TYR A 120 10.60 3.69 11.30
CA TYR A 120 10.99 4.28 10.01
C TYR A 120 9.83 4.95 9.27
N GLY A 121 8.65 5.06 9.89
CA GLY A 121 7.45 5.60 9.26
C GLY A 121 6.83 4.68 8.20
N TYR A 122 7.18 3.39 8.19
CA TYR A 122 6.62 2.44 7.24
C TYR A 122 5.21 1.98 7.68
N PRO A 123 4.24 1.88 6.75
CA PRO A 123 2.98 1.21 7.03
C PRO A 123 3.22 -0.24 7.47
N ALA A 124 2.47 -0.67 8.48
CA ALA A 124 2.63 -1.98 9.09
C ALA A 124 1.26 -2.58 9.36
N GLU A 125 1.03 -3.78 8.82
CA GLU A 125 -0.18 -4.58 8.98
C GLU A 125 0.13 -5.82 9.82
N LEU A 126 -0.73 -6.10 10.80
CA LEU A 126 -0.62 -7.28 11.66
C LEU A 126 -1.69 -8.28 11.25
N LEU A 127 -1.25 -9.47 10.84
CA LEU A 127 -2.09 -10.63 10.65
C LEU A 127 -2.26 -11.37 11.99
N ILE A 128 -3.36 -12.09 12.13
CA ILE A 128 -3.50 -13.08 13.21
C ILE A 128 -2.65 -14.29 12.80
N ALA A 129 -1.75 -14.71 13.69
CA ALA A 129 -0.94 -15.90 13.50
C ALA A 129 -1.82 -17.17 13.40
N GLU A 130 -1.37 -18.16 12.64
CA GLU A 130 -2.13 -19.40 12.40
C GLU A 130 -2.43 -20.15 13.71
N ASP A 131 -1.44 -20.21 14.61
CA ASP A 131 -1.55 -20.84 15.94
C ASP A 131 -2.56 -20.16 16.87
N SER A 132 -2.89 -18.91 16.57
CA SER A 132 -3.78 -18.05 17.33
C SER A 132 -5.14 -17.89 16.66
N TRP A 133 -5.38 -18.60 15.55
CA TRP A 133 -6.63 -18.55 14.80
C TRP A 133 -7.73 -19.37 15.48
N THR A 134 -8.87 -18.74 15.77
CA THR A 134 -9.96 -19.38 16.53
C THR A 134 -11.30 -19.38 15.82
N ASP A 135 -11.41 -18.86 14.60
CA ASP A 135 -12.69 -18.79 13.88
C ASP A 135 -13.01 -20.14 13.21
N PRO A 136 -14.09 -20.85 13.63
CA PRO A 136 -14.45 -22.13 13.04
C PRO A 136 -15.18 -22.01 11.69
N ALA A 137 -15.72 -20.83 11.35
CA ALA A 137 -16.49 -20.61 10.13
C ALA A 137 -15.60 -20.20 8.95
N GLN A 138 -14.38 -19.70 9.21
CA GLN A 138 -13.44 -19.25 8.20
C GLN A 138 -12.08 -19.93 8.43
N PRO A 139 -11.55 -20.70 7.45
CA PRO A 139 -10.19 -21.20 7.52
C PRO A 139 -9.16 -20.06 7.55
N TRP A 140 -8.05 -20.25 8.26
CA TRP A 140 -6.98 -19.24 8.35
C TRP A 140 -6.45 -18.81 6.98
N ASP A 141 -6.22 -19.75 6.07
CA ASP A 141 -5.81 -19.46 4.68
C ASP A 141 -6.79 -18.55 3.93
N GLU A 142 -8.10 -18.70 4.19
CA GLU A 142 -9.11 -17.84 3.59
C GLU A 142 -9.03 -16.42 4.16
N TYR A 143 -8.85 -16.28 5.47
CA TYR A 143 -8.60 -15.00 6.12
C TYR A 143 -7.36 -14.31 5.55
N VAL A 144 -6.23 -15.02 5.47
CA VAL A 144 -4.97 -14.46 4.95
C VAL A 144 -5.14 -14.05 3.50
N ARG A 145 -5.73 -14.90 2.66
CA ARG A 145 -5.97 -14.59 1.24
C ARG A 145 -6.83 -13.33 1.06
N VAL A 146 -7.93 -13.21 1.81
CA VAL A 146 -8.82 -12.04 1.74
C VAL A 146 -8.11 -10.78 2.25
N THR A 147 -7.40 -10.90 3.37
CA THR A 147 -6.69 -9.78 4.01
C THR A 147 -5.54 -9.29 3.13
N LEU A 148 -4.71 -10.19 2.60
CA LEU A 148 -3.64 -9.83 1.67
C LEU A 148 -4.23 -9.16 0.42
N GLY A 149 -5.29 -9.72 -0.18
CA GLY A 149 -5.97 -9.10 -1.33
C GLY A 149 -6.41 -7.65 -1.05
N ALA A 150 -6.93 -7.38 0.15
CA ALA A 150 -7.26 -6.04 0.61
C ALA A 150 -6.02 -5.15 0.78
N ILE A 151 -4.93 -5.66 1.39
CA ILE A 151 -3.65 -4.94 1.56
C ILE A 151 -3.06 -4.56 0.20
N PHE A 152 -2.90 -5.50 -0.73
CA PHE A 152 -2.39 -5.26 -2.08
C PHE A 152 -3.20 -4.18 -2.81
N THR A 153 -4.53 -4.22 -2.70
CA THR A 153 -5.44 -3.25 -3.32
C THR A 153 -5.35 -1.87 -2.64
N THR A 154 -5.37 -1.84 -1.32
CA THR A 154 -5.36 -0.61 -0.51
C THR A 154 -4.08 0.18 -0.75
N TYR A 155 -2.94 -0.50 -0.76
CA TYR A 155 -1.63 0.14 -0.92
C TYR A 155 -1.15 0.24 -2.36
N ARG A 156 -1.93 -0.24 -3.33
CA ARG A 156 -1.57 -0.30 -4.76
C ARG A 156 -0.17 -0.89 -4.98
N SER A 157 0.05 -2.01 -4.31
CA SER A 157 1.33 -2.71 -4.36
C SER A 157 1.69 -3.08 -5.80
N THR A 158 2.93 -2.78 -6.18
CA THR A 158 3.51 -3.10 -7.48
C THR A 158 4.27 -4.42 -7.48
N ALA A 159 4.74 -4.85 -6.30
CA ALA A 159 5.47 -6.08 -6.11
C ALA A 159 5.32 -6.58 -4.67
N SER A 160 5.61 -7.86 -4.46
CA SER A 160 5.69 -8.43 -3.13
C SER A 160 6.95 -9.23 -2.94
N LEU A 161 7.38 -9.30 -1.68
CA LEU A 161 8.55 -10.03 -1.26
C LEU A 161 8.18 -10.86 -0.03
N ILE A 162 8.50 -12.15 -0.07
CA ILE A 162 8.35 -13.06 1.06
C ILE A 162 9.70 -13.17 1.73
N VAL A 163 9.76 -12.90 3.02
CA VAL A 163 10.96 -13.04 3.84
C VAL A 163 10.96 -14.43 4.43
N GLY A 164 12.02 -15.20 4.15
CA GLY A 164 12.20 -16.54 4.70
C GLY A 164 12.58 -16.51 6.19
N PRO A 165 12.68 -17.69 6.82
CA PRO A 165 13.03 -17.81 8.24
C PRO A 165 14.42 -17.24 8.58
N ASP A 166 15.33 -17.25 7.61
CA ASP A 166 16.69 -16.69 7.74
C ASP A 166 16.74 -15.16 7.49
N GLY A 167 15.58 -14.52 7.30
CA GLY A 167 15.48 -13.09 7.00
C GLY A 167 15.68 -12.76 5.53
N LEU A 168 16.22 -11.56 5.26
CA LEU A 168 16.36 -11.04 3.90
C LEU A 168 17.60 -11.63 3.20
N GLY A 169 17.36 -12.58 2.32
CA GLY A 169 18.41 -13.26 1.55
C GLY A 169 19.02 -12.41 0.43
N ARG A 170 19.97 -13.00 -0.31
CA ARG A 170 20.65 -12.32 -1.42
C ARG A 170 19.70 -11.97 -2.56
N THR A 171 18.80 -12.88 -2.92
CA THR A 171 17.85 -12.71 -4.03
C THR A 171 16.91 -11.54 -3.75
N GLU A 172 16.38 -11.48 -2.55
CA GLU A 172 15.46 -10.46 -2.06
C GLU A 172 16.11 -9.07 -2.12
N ARG A 173 17.36 -8.96 -1.64
CA ARG A 173 18.14 -7.71 -1.72
C ARG A 173 18.36 -7.27 -3.16
N GLN A 174 18.69 -8.19 -4.06
CA GLN A 174 18.90 -7.87 -5.48
C GLN A 174 17.60 -7.45 -6.18
N LEU A 175 16.47 -8.09 -5.86
CA LEU A 175 15.17 -7.69 -6.37
C LEU A 175 14.80 -6.28 -5.93
N LEU A 176 14.96 -5.96 -4.64
CA LEU A 176 14.70 -4.62 -4.12
C LEU A 176 15.64 -3.56 -4.72
N ALA A 177 16.92 -3.87 -4.85
CA ALA A 177 17.89 -2.98 -5.48
C ALA A 177 17.60 -2.74 -6.97
N GLY A 178 17.08 -3.75 -7.67
CA GLY A 178 16.67 -3.66 -9.07
C GLY A 178 15.47 -2.73 -9.32
N LEU A 179 14.71 -2.36 -8.29
CA LEU A 179 13.60 -1.40 -8.38
C LEU A 179 14.08 0.06 -8.47
N SER A 180 15.37 0.31 -8.23
CA SER A 180 15.97 1.63 -8.38
C SER A 180 15.70 2.19 -9.78
N PRO A 181 15.25 3.46 -9.90
CA PRO A 181 15.11 4.09 -11.21
C PRO A 181 16.44 4.01 -11.97
N HIS A 182 16.43 3.40 -13.15
CA HIS A 182 17.58 3.47 -14.04
C HIS A 182 17.77 4.93 -14.45
N ARG A 183 18.97 5.47 -14.21
CA ARG A 183 19.36 6.81 -14.68
C ARG A 183 19.56 6.81 -16.19
#